data_AF-A0A937R327-F1
#
_entry.id   AF-A0A937R327-F1
#
_cell.length_a   1.000
_cell.length_b   1.000
_cell.length_c   1.000
_cell.angle_alpha   90.00
_cell.angle_beta   90.00
_cell.angle_gamma   90.00
#
_symmetry.space_group_name_H-M   'P 1'
#
loop_
_entity.id
_entity.type
_entity.pdbx_description
1 polymer ?
#
loop_
_entity_poly.entity_id
_entity_poly.type
_entity_poly.pdbx_seq_one_letter_code
_entity_poly.pdbx_strand_id
1 'polypeptide(L)'
;MVKIGRNAPCSCGSGKKYKKCCLSPQKVKRPSSVKKQRFIPVYTELDQLSNSVVDLIKQNKLDEAEAVSRELLTEYPDQIDGFNRLAMVYEARREKGKAADYYRKAYRFAMSNEGFDQDSADWFLSEAKRMESEK
;
A
#
# COMPACT_ATOMS: atom_id res chain seq x y z
N MET A 1 -43.79 16.12 -4.25
CA MET A 1 -42.93 16.97 -3.38
C MET A 1 -41.51 16.95 -3.91
N VAL A 2 -40.99 18.12 -4.32
CA VAL A 2 -39.64 18.25 -4.89
C VAL A 2 -38.61 18.12 -3.75
N LYS A 3 -37.73 17.11 -3.82
CA LYS A 3 -36.64 16.94 -2.86
C LYS A 3 -35.59 18.01 -3.12
N ILE A 4 -35.49 19.02 -2.24
CA ILE A 4 -34.43 20.04 -2.28
C ILE A 4 -33.06 19.34 -2.18
N GLY A 5 -32.20 19.57 -3.17
CA GLY A 5 -30.85 19.00 -3.19
C GLY A 5 -29.97 19.54 -2.06
N ARG A 6 -29.13 18.69 -1.46
CA ARG A 6 -28.27 19.04 -0.31
C ARG A 6 -27.42 20.30 -0.50
N ASN A 7 -26.99 20.60 -1.72
CA ASN A 7 -26.17 21.77 -2.04
C ASN A 7 -26.97 22.97 -2.58
N ALA A 8 -28.29 22.85 -2.76
CA ALA A 8 -29.16 23.91 -3.24
C ALA A 8 -29.31 25.02 -2.17
N PRO A 9 -29.74 26.25 -2.52
CA PRO A 9 -30.05 27.29 -1.54
C PRO A 9 -31.15 26.83 -0.59
N CYS A 10 -31.04 27.08 0.72
CA CYS A 10 -32.13 26.74 1.65
C CYS A 10 -33.32 27.67 1.43
N SER A 11 -34.52 27.08 1.35
CA SER A 11 -35.81 27.76 1.24
C SER A 11 -36.22 28.57 2.48
N CYS A 12 -35.48 28.54 3.59
CA CYS A 12 -35.79 29.30 4.80
C CYS A 12 -35.37 30.78 4.73
N GLY A 13 -34.96 31.28 3.56
CA GLY A 13 -34.52 32.67 3.36
C GLY A 13 -33.13 33.00 3.91
N SER A 14 -32.35 32.02 4.38
CA SER A 14 -31.03 32.27 4.99
C SER A 14 -29.88 32.53 4.00
N GLY A 15 -30.10 32.32 2.70
CA GLY A 15 -29.07 32.43 1.66
C GLY A 15 -27.99 31.33 1.67
N LYS A 16 -28.01 30.39 2.63
CA LYS A 16 -27.01 29.31 2.76
C LYS A 16 -27.42 28.04 2.04
N LYS A 17 -26.45 27.16 1.70
CA LYS A 17 -26.73 25.82 1.14
C LYS A 17 -27.55 24.96 2.13
N TYR A 18 -28.50 24.19 1.64
CA TYR A 18 -29.47 23.40 2.41
C TYR A 18 -28.82 22.52 3.49
N LYS A 19 -27.73 21.78 3.14
CA LYS A 19 -26.95 20.94 4.08
C LYS A 19 -26.27 21.67 5.25
N LYS A 20 -26.01 22.97 5.11
CA LYS A 20 -25.34 23.80 6.13
C LYS A 20 -26.31 24.69 6.90
N CYS A 21 -27.60 24.57 6.64
CA CYS A 21 -28.63 25.37 7.28
C CYS A 21 -29.71 24.44 7.83
N CYS A 22 -30.73 24.16 7.04
CA CYS A 22 -31.96 23.49 7.44
C CYS A 22 -31.80 21.96 7.52
N LEU A 23 -30.83 21.39 6.80
CA LEU A 23 -30.46 19.97 6.83
C LEU A 23 -29.18 19.74 7.65
N SER A 24 -28.72 20.73 8.42
CA SER A 24 -27.68 20.48 9.40
C SER A 24 -28.20 19.38 10.32
N PRO A 25 -27.53 18.21 10.43
CA PRO A 25 -27.93 17.27 11.44
C PRO A 25 -27.80 18.00 12.77
N GLN A 26 -28.90 18.08 13.52
CA GLN A 26 -28.87 18.21 14.98
C GLN A 26 -27.62 17.46 15.43
N LYS A 27 -26.71 18.12 16.14
CA LYS A 27 -25.52 17.46 16.69
C LYS A 27 -26.04 16.35 17.60
N VAL A 28 -26.29 15.18 17.03
CA VAL A 28 -26.46 13.95 17.77
C VAL A 28 -25.13 13.89 18.49
N LYS A 29 -25.17 14.10 19.81
CA LYS A 29 -24.04 13.85 20.68
C LYS A 29 -23.74 12.38 20.43
N ARG A 30 -22.87 12.09 19.46
CA ARG A 30 -22.30 10.76 19.28
C ARG A 30 -21.78 10.43 20.67
N PRO A 31 -22.27 9.38 21.35
CA PRO A 31 -21.70 9.02 22.63
C PRO A 31 -20.20 8.93 22.41
N SER A 32 -19.45 9.81 23.08
CA SER A 32 -18.00 9.97 22.96
C SER A 32 -17.24 8.78 23.56
N SER A 33 -17.91 7.64 23.62
CA SER A 33 -17.57 6.43 24.37
C SER A 33 -17.29 5.25 23.45
N VAL A 34 -17.07 5.47 22.15
CA VAL A 34 -16.28 4.49 21.40
C VAL A 34 -14.87 4.65 21.96
N LYS A 35 -14.51 3.82 22.95
CA LYS A 35 -13.12 3.66 23.37
C LYS A 35 -12.34 3.55 22.07
N LYS A 36 -11.41 4.48 21.80
CA LYS A 36 -10.46 4.33 20.70
C LYS A 36 -9.73 3.03 20.99
N GLN A 37 -10.21 1.92 20.43
CA GLN A 37 -9.50 0.65 20.53
C GLN A 37 -8.12 0.96 19.96
N ARG A 38 -7.10 0.81 20.81
CA ARG A 38 -5.72 0.87 20.34
C ARG A 38 -5.62 -0.23 19.29
N PHE A 39 -5.51 0.17 18.04
CA PHE A 39 -5.18 -0.77 16.97
C PHE A 39 -3.75 -1.23 17.25
N ILE A 40 -3.63 -2.45 17.78
CA ILE A 40 -2.36 -3.12 17.93
C ILE A 40 -2.23 -3.96 16.65
N PRO A 41 -1.39 -3.56 15.69
CA PRO A 41 -1.14 -4.41 14.53
C PRO A 41 -0.54 -5.72 15.04
N VAL A 42 -1.26 -6.82 14.84
CA VAL A 42 -0.71 -8.16 15.01
C VAL A 42 0.03 -8.45 13.72
N TYR A 43 1.35 -8.46 13.77
CA TYR A 43 2.18 -8.83 12.62
C TYR A 43 2.10 -10.35 12.45
N THR A 44 1.80 -10.78 11.23
CA THR A 44 1.94 -12.18 10.83
C THR A 44 3.42 -12.56 10.71
N GLU A 45 3.72 -13.86 10.68
CA GLU A 45 5.09 -14.35 10.40
C GLU A 45 5.63 -13.81 9.07
N LEU A 46 4.77 -13.71 8.04
CA LEU A 46 5.09 -13.07 6.76
C LEU A 46 5.51 -11.61 6.95
N ASP A 47 4.73 -10.83 7.70
CA ASP A 47 5.04 -9.41 7.94
C ASP A 47 6.39 -9.24 8.63
N GLN A 48 6.67 -10.09 9.63
CA GLN A 48 7.93 -10.05 10.37
C GLN A 48 9.11 -10.40 9.47
N LEU A 49 8.99 -11.48 8.69
CA LEU A 49 10.02 -11.92 7.77
C LEU A 49 10.28 -10.87 6.68
N SER A 50 9.22 -10.35 6.07
CA SER A 50 9.26 -9.27 5.08
C SER A 50 9.88 -7.98 5.64
N ASN A 51 9.51 -7.56 6.85
CA ASN A 51 10.08 -6.38 7.49
C ASN A 51 11.56 -6.57 7.86
N SER A 52 11.97 -7.78 8.26
CA SER A 52 13.36 -8.06 8.60
C SER A 52 14.32 -7.83 7.42
N VAL A 53 13.89 -8.13 6.18
CA VAL A 53 14.69 -7.82 4.98
C VAL A 53 14.99 -6.32 4.89
N VAL A 54 14.00 -5.48 5.13
CA VAL A 54 14.17 -4.01 5.06
C VAL A 54 15.17 -3.55 6.11
N ASP A 55 15.11 -4.12 7.32
CA ASP A 55 16.04 -3.77 8.39
C ASP A 55 17.46 -4.30 8.13
N LEU A 56 17.61 -5.45 7.48
CA LEU A 56 18.90 -5.97 7.04
C LEU A 56 19.50 -5.09 5.93
N ILE A 57 18.70 -4.60 4.98
CA ILE A 57 19.14 -3.63 3.96
C ILE A 57 19.65 -2.34 4.63
N LYS A 58 18.93 -1.79 5.61
CA LYS A 58 19.37 -0.61 6.36
C LYS A 58 20.69 -0.83 7.10
N GLN A 59 20.91 -2.05 7.58
CA GLN A 59 22.17 -2.47 8.22
C GLN A 59 23.28 -2.82 7.22
N ASN A 60 23.02 -2.70 5.91
CA ASN A 60 23.93 -3.11 4.83
C ASN A 60 24.31 -4.61 4.87
N LYS A 61 23.48 -5.44 5.49
CA LYS A 61 23.63 -6.90 5.57
C LYS A 61 22.94 -7.57 4.38
N LEU A 62 23.46 -7.30 3.19
CA LEU A 62 22.75 -7.59 1.94
C LEU A 62 22.68 -9.09 1.63
N ASP A 63 23.64 -9.90 2.08
CA ASP A 63 23.62 -11.37 1.92
C ASP A 63 22.56 -12.03 2.79
N GLU A 64 22.44 -11.60 4.05
CA GLU A 64 21.36 -12.05 4.94
C GLU A 64 20.00 -11.60 4.39
N ALA A 65 19.90 -10.35 3.92
CA ALA A 65 18.67 -9.83 3.32
C ALA A 65 18.24 -10.65 2.08
N GLU A 66 19.19 -11.05 1.22
CA GLU A 66 18.91 -11.91 0.08
C GLU A 66 18.43 -13.30 0.53
N ALA A 67 19.09 -13.90 1.53
CA ALA A 67 18.71 -15.22 2.05
C ALA A 67 17.27 -15.23 2.56
N VAL A 68 16.91 -14.25 3.39
CA VAL A 68 15.54 -14.10 3.90
C VAL A 68 14.54 -13.82 2.77
N SER A 69 14.93 -13.05 1.76
CA SER A 69 14.05 -12.80 0.60
C SER A 69 13.81 -14.06 -0.24
N ARG A 70 14.75 -15.00 -0.27
CA ARG A 70 14.59 -16.32 -0.92
C ARG A 70 13.75 -17.27 -0.08
N GLU A 71 13.85 -17.18 1.25
CA GLU A 71 12.97 -17.87 2.17
C GLU A 71 11.52 -17.42 1.98
N LEU A 72 11.27 -16.11 1.83
CA LEU A 72 9.94 -15.57 1.49
C LEU A 72 9.35 -16.19 0.22
N LEU A 73 10.17 -16.39 -0.83
CA LEU A 73 9.71 -17.06 -2.06
C LEU A 73 9.41 -18.55 -1.89
N THR A 74 9.99 -19.18 -0.86
CA THR A 74 9.84 -20.62 -0.60
C THR A 74 8.64 -20.88 0.31
N GLU A 75 8.54 -20.13 1.40
CA GLU A 75 7.50 -20.30 2.42
C GLU A 75 6.18 -19.62 2.01
N TYR A 76 6.24 -18.55 1.22
CA TYR A 76 5.09 -17.77 0.78
C TYR A 76 5.09 -17.55 -0.75
N PRO A 77 5.03 -18.62 -1.56
CA PRO A 77 5.11 -18.52 -3.02
C PRO A 77 3.89 -17.82 -3.65
N ASP A 78 2.80 -17.70 -2.92
CA ASP A 78 1.57 -16.97 -3.25
C ASP A 78 1.57 -15.51 -2.79
N GLN A 79 2.71 -15.03 -2.26
CA GLN A 79 2.88 -13.64 -1.83
C GLN A 79 3.90 -12.91 -2.71
N ILE A 80 3.61 -11.64 -3.00
CA ILE A 80 4.49 -10.79 -3.82
C ILE A 80 5.79 -10.39 -3.10
N ASP A 81 5.80 -10.48 -1.77
CA ASP A 81 6.87 -10.02 -0.88
C ASP A 81 8.25 -10.51 -1.31
N GLY A 82 8.42 -11.80 -1.59
CA GLY A 82 9.73 -12.35 -1.94
C GLY A 82 10.34 -11.70 -3.20
N PHE A 83 9.53 -11.44 -4.24
CA PHE A 83 10.00 -10.77 -5.45
C PHE A 83 10.34 -9.30 -5.19
N ASN A 84 9.45 -8.61 -4.47
CA ASN A 84 9.65 -7.19 -4.14
C ASN A 84 10.90 -6.99 -3.26
N ARG A 85 11.07 -7.83 -2.23
CA ARG A 85 12.21 -7.81 -1.32
C ARG A 85 13.53 -8.11 -2.04
N LEU A 86 13.58 -9.09 -2.94
CA LEU A 86 14.76 -9.33 -3.76
C LEU A 86 15.12 -8.13 -4.64
N ALA A 87 14.12 -7.48 -5.25
CA ALA A 87 14.36 -6.27 -6.05
C ALA A 87 15.03 -5.17 -5.21
N MET A 88 14.52 -4.90 -4.01
CA MET A 88 15.10 -3.93 -3.07
C MET A 88 16.54 -4.31 -2.64
N VAL A 89 16.81 -5.60 -2.40
CA VAL A 89 18.16 -6.07 -2.03
C VAL A 89 19.15 -5.81 -3.17
N TYR A 90 18.80 -6.16 -4.41
CA TYR A 90 19.69 -5.93 -5.55
C TYR A 90 19.84 -4.44 -5.90
N GLU A 91 18.81 -3.64 -5.65
CA GLU A 91 18.90 -2.18 -5.76
C GLU A 91 19.92 -1.63 -4.74
N ALA A 92 19.84 -2.06 -3.48
CA ALA A 92 20.80 -1.68 -2.44
C ALA A 92 22.24 -2.13 -2.76
N ARG A 93 22.40 -3.28 -3.43
CA ARG A 93 23.70 -3.76 -3.95
C ARG A 93 24.20 -3.03 -5.19
N ARG A 94 23.39 -2.13 -5.78
CA ARG A 94 23.64 -1.50 -7.08
C ARG A 94 23.71 -2.48 -8.25
N GLU A 95 23.17 -3.68 -8.09
CA GLU A 95 23.03 -4.68 -9.15
C GLU A 95 21.75 -4.42 -9.97
N LYS A 96 21.70 -3.27 -10.64
CA LYS A 96 20.48 -2.74 -11.28
C LYS A 96 19.82 -3.70 -12.27
N GLY A 97 20.61 -4.51 -12.97
CA GLY A 97 20.09 -5.54 -13.87
C GLY A 97 19.23 -6.58 -13.13
N LYS A 98 19.73 -7.12 -12.02
CA LYS A 98 18.97 -8.08 -11.21
C LYS A 98 17.77 -7.40 -10.53
N ALA A 99 17.93 -6.17 -10.06
CA ALA A 99 16.82 -5.41 -9.47
C ALA A 99 15.66 -5.26 -10.47
N ALA A 100 15.95 -4.87 -11.72
CA ALA A 100 14.97 -4.77 -12.79
C ALA A 100 14.27 -6.11 -13.06
N ASP A 101 15.03 -7.22 -13.11
CA ASP A 101 14.47 -8.55 -13.33
C ASP A 101 13.47 -8.95 -12.23
N TYR A 102 13.77 -8.67 -10.97
CA TYR A 102 12.87 -8.97 -9.86
C TYR A 102 11.65 -8.06 -9.80
N TYR A 103 11.79 -6.77 -10.12
CA TYR A 103 10.63 -5.90 -10.31
C TYR A 103 9.73 -6.38 -11.46
N ARG A 104 10.29 -6.89 -12.57
CA ARG A 104 9.50 -7.52 -13.64
C ARG A 104 8.80 -8.80 -13.18
N LYS A 105 9.42 -9.61 -12.33
CA LYS A 105 8.75 -10.78 -11.73
C LYS A 105 7.59 -10.36 -10.82
N ALA A 106 7.79 -9.35 -9.98
CA ALA A 106 6.71 -8.78 -9.15
C ALA A 106 5.56 -8.23 -10.00
N TYR A 107 5.85 -7.52 -11.11
CA TYR A 107 4.83 -7.09 -12.07
C TYR A 107 4.03 -8.26 -12.64
N ARG A 108 4.73 -9.31 -13.14
CA ARG A 108 4.06 -10.49 -13.70
C ARG A 108 3.20 -11.22 -12.66
N PHE A 109 3.67 -11.26 -11.42
CA PHE A 109 2.91 -11.80 -10.29
C PHE A 109 1.64 -10.98 -10.07
N ALA A 110 1.75 -9.66 -9.90
CA ALA A 110 0.61 -8.78 -9.69
C ALA A 110 -0.43 -8.88 -10.83
N MET A 111 0.01 -8.96 -12.08
CA MET A 111 -0.88 -9.09 -13.25
C MET A 111 -1.60 -10.45 -13.34
N SER A 112 -1.08 -11.48 -12.66
CA SER A 112 -1.60 -12.86 -12.76
C SER A 112 -2.35 -13.32 -11.52
N ASN A 113 -2.36 -12.52 -10.45
CA ASN A 113 -2.96 -12.86 -9.16
C ASN A 113 -4.04 -11.85 -8.79
N GLU A 114 -5.07 -12.30 -8.09
CA GLU A 114 -6.12 -11.42 -7.55
C GLU A 114 -5.57 -10.55 -6.40
N GLY A 115 -6.24 -9.44 -6.11
CA GLY A 115 -5.85 -8.53 -5.02
C GLY A 115 -4.89 -7.40 -5.42
N PHE A 116 -4.46 -7.35 -6.69
CA PHE A 116 -3.71 -6.23 -7.25
C PHE A 116 -4.55 -5.50 -8.29
N ASP A 117 -4.51 -4.18 -8.26
CA ASP A 117 -5.02 -3.33 -9.35
C ASP A 117 -3.92 -3.06 -10.39
N GLN A 118 -4.33 -2.52 -11.54
CA GLN A 118 -3.42 -2.17 -12.63
C GLN A 118 -2.36 -1.16 -12.17
N ASP A 119 -2.73 -0.19 -11.34
CA ASP A 119 -1.82 0.86 -10.87
C ASP A 119 -0.70 0.27 -10.01
N SER A 120 -1.03 -0.70 -9.15
CA SER A 120 -0.06 -1.42 -8.32
C SER A 120 0.90 -2.26 -9.16
N ALA A 121 0.41 -2.91 -10.21
CA ALA A 121 1.26 -3.63 -11.15
C ALA A 121 2.18 -2.66 -11.92
N ASP A 122 1.62 -1.59 -12.47
CA ASP A 122 2.34 -0.59 -13.25
C ASP A 122 3.45 0.09 -12.43
N TRP A 123 3.28 0.21 -11.10
CA TRP A 123 4.34 0.65 -10.22
C TRP A 123 5.59 -0.23 -10.32
N PHE A 124 5.45 -1.57 -10.21
CA PHE A 124 6.59 -2.50 -10.37
C PHE A 124 7.23 -2.40 -11.75
N LEU A 125 6.41 -2.25 -12.80
CA LEU A 125 6.94 -2.07 -14.16
C LEU A 125 7.71 -0.75 -14.30
N SER A 126 7.27 0.31 -13.64
CA SER A 126 7.94 1.60 -13.64
C SER A 126 9.28 1.55 -12.91
N GLU A 127 9.37 0.84 -11.77
CA GLU A 127 10.62 0.63 -11.05
C GLU A 127 11.61 -0.22 -11.86
N ALA A 128 11.15 -1.26 -12.55
CA ALA A 128 12.00 -2.02 -13.46
C ALA A 128 12.62 -1.13 -14.56
N LYS A 129 11.82 -0.26 -15.18
CA LYS A 129 12.30 0.68 -16.19
C LYS A 129 13.26 1.72 -15.60
N ARG A 130 13.00 2.20 -14.38
CA ARG A 130 13.90 3.12 -13.67
C ARG A 130 15.28 2.49 -13.46
N MET A 131 15.33 1.26 -12.96
CA MET A 131 16.57 0.50 -12.78
C MET A 131 17.38 0.37 -14.08
N GLU A 132 16.71 0.12 -15.21
CA GLU A 132 17.34 0.00 -16.52
C GLU A 132 17.86 1.34 -17.07
N SER A 133 17.15 2.44 -16.79
CA SER A 133 17.51 3.77 -17.28
C SER A 133 18.73 4.39 -16.59
N GLU A 134 19.04 3.93 -15.38
CA GLU A 134 20.16 4.44 -14.59
C GLU A 134 21.44 3.57 -14.71
N LYS A 135 21.53 2.73 -15.74
CA LYS A 135 22.69 1.83 -15.98
C LYS A 135 23.95 2.56 -16.42
#